data_AF-A0A2N6VIZ6-F1
#
_entry.id   AF-A0A2N6VIZ6-F1
#
_cell.length_a   1.000
_cell.length_b   1.000
_cell.length_c   1.000
_cell.angle_alpha   90.00
_cell.angle_beta   90.00
_cell.angle_gamma   90.00
#
_symmetry.space_group_name_H-M   'P 1'
#
loop_
_entity.id
_entity.type
_entity.pdbx_description
1 polymer ?
#
loop_
_entity_poly.entity_id
_entity_poly.type
_entity_poly.pdbx_seq_one_letter_code
_entity_poly.pdbx_strand_id
1 'polypeptide(L)'
;NELLAEPAGIPAGLNDSKQITPARRPGVAQSVRDWQEHAQVSYASAAEIDEIGLTAALALAGRRALAQLPEADVVLLDGKHNWLSYEPSLVDAHLFADADAVVPEVRTFIKGDGRIVTIAAASVIAKVDRDALMIELDAQFPEYGWAGNKGYPSPA
;
A
#
# COMPACT_ATOMS: atom_id res chain seq x y z
N ASN A 1 3.23 -11.10 26.22
CA ASN A 1 4.18 -11.69 25.26
C ASN A 1 3.49 -12.88 24.63
N GLU A 2 2.47 -12.62 23.81
CA GLU A 2 1.88 -13.64 22.95
C GLU A 2 2.53 -13.47 21.59
N LEU A 3 3.55 -14.30 21.33
CA LEU A 3 3.98 -14.59 19.99
C LEU A 3 2.81 -15.36 19.35
N LEU A 4 2.00 -14.65 18.55
CA LEU A 4 1.18 -15.29 17.53
C LEU A 4 2.11 -16.23 16.78
N ALA A 5 1.81 -17.54 16.79
CA ALA A 5 2.60 -18.54 16.09
C ALA A 5 2.87 -18.04 14.66
N GLU A 6 4.14 -18.08 14.23
CA GLU A 6 4.51 -17.81 12.84
C GLU A 6 3.59 -18.67 11.96
N PRO A 7 2.64 -18.08 11.19
CA PRO A 7 1.74 -18.89 10.38
C PRO A 7 2.59 -19.75 9.45
N ALA A 8 2.33 -21.05 9.42
CA ALA A 8 3.07 -21.95 8.54
C ALA A 8 2.99 -21.42 7.09
N GLY A 9 4.13 -21.35 6.40
CA GLY A 9 4.19 -20.98 4.99
C GLY A 9 4.46 -19.51 4.66
N ILE A 10 4.97 -18.69 5.60
CA ILE A 10 5.44 -17.33 5.27
C ILE A 10 6.43 -17.37 4.10
N PRO A 11 6.22 -16.58 3.03
CA PRO A 11 7.13 -16.52 1.90
C PRO A 11 8.58 -16.22 2.30
N ALA A 12 9.51 -17.05 1.82
CA ALA A 12 10.92 -16.90 2.12
C ALA A 12 11.46 -15.54 1.63
N GLY A 13 12.11 -14.80 2.54
CA GLY A 13 12.66 -13.48 2.23
C GLY A 13 11.65 -12.33 2.32
N LEU A 14 10.41 -12.59 2.77
CA LEU A 14 9.49 -11.52 3.17
C LEU A 14 10.07 -10.74 4.35
N ASN A 15 10.15 -9.42 4.17
CA ASN A 15 10.59 -8.45 5.17
C ASN A 15 10.09 -7.06 4.72
N ASP A 16 10.43 -6.01 5.45
CA ASP A 16 10.33 -4.62 5.00
C ASP A 16 10.79 -4.50 3.54
N SER A 17 9.89 -4.00 2.68
CA SER A 17 10.09 -3.90 1.24
C SER A 17 11.38 -3.16 0.83
N LYS A 18 11.87 -2.24 1.67
CA LYS A 18 13.10 -1.47 1.47
C LYS A 18 14.36 -2.28 1.78
N GLN A 19 14.24 -3.31 2.63
CA GLN A 19 15.31 -4.25 2.95
C GLN A 19 15.42 -5.36 1.90
N ILE A 20 14.41 -5.55 1.06
CA ILE A 20 14.46 -6.46 -0.09
C ILE A 20 15.05 -5.71 -1.30
N THR A 21 16.07 -6.30 -1.91
CA THR A 21 16.73 -5.71 -3.09
C THR A 21 15.73 -5.57 -4.25
N PRO A 22 15.84 -4.51 -5.08
CA PRO A 22 14.95 -4.33 -6.23
C PRO A 22 14.87 -5.55 -7.15
N ALA A 23 15.98 -6.26 -7.35
CA ALA A 23 16.03 -7.46 -8.18
C ALA A 23 15.26 -8.65 -7.60
N ARG A 24 15.18 -8.79 -6.27
CA ARG A 24 14.48 -9.91 -5.61
C ARG A 24 13.02 -9.59 -5.31
N ARG A 25 12.68 -8.31 -5.13
CA ARG A 25 11.37 -7.86 -4.67
C ARG A 25 10.18 -8.37 -5.51
N PRO A 26 10.23 -8.38 -6.87
CA PRO A 26 9.13 -8.92 -7.67
C PRO A 26 8.84 -10.40 -7.37
N GLY A 27 9.88 -11.22 -7.20
CA GLY A 27 9.72 -12.64 -6.86
C GLY A 27 9.12 -12.85 -5.46
N VAL A 28 9.51 -12.01 -4.49
CA VAL A 28 8.90 -12.04 -3.15
C VAL A 28 7.44 -11.59 -3.22
N ALA A 29 7.12 -10.51 -3.95
CA ALA A 29 5.74 -10.04 -4.11
C ALA A 29 4.85 -11.10 -4.75
N GLN A 30 5.35 -11.80 -5.79
CA GLN A 30 4.63 -12.93 -6.37
C GLN A 30 4.39 -14.04 -5.36
N SER A 31 5.41 -14.43 -4.59
CA SER A 31 5.27 -15.45 -3.55
C SER A 31 4.27 -15.07 -2.46
N VAL A 32 4.15 -13.77 -2.14
CA VAL A 32 3.12 -13.26 -1.22
C VAL A 32 1.73 -13.36 -1.84
N ARG A 33 1.56 -13.01 -3.11
CA ARG A 33 0.29 -13.14 -3.82
C ARG A 33 -0.16 -14.61 -3.92
N ASP A 34 0.78 -15.53 -4.12
CA ASP A 34 0.49 -16.97 -4.17
C ASP A 34 0.14 -17.54 -2.78
N TRP A 35 0.64 -16.90 -1.71
CA TRP A 35 0.40 -17.32 -0.33
C TRP A 35 -0.93 -16.81 0.24
N GLN A 36 -1.43 -15.66 -0.22
CA GLN A 36 -2.65 -15.05 0.28
C GLN A 36 -3.84 -15.35 -0.64
N GLU A 37 -5.00 -15.63 -0.06
CA GLU A 37 -6.23 -15.82 -0.83
C GLU A 37 -6.71 -14.51 -1.49
N HIS A 38 -6.49 -13.38 -0.81
CA HIS A 38 -6.90 -12.06 -1.27
C HIS A 38 -5.79 -11.04 -1.05
N ALA A 39 -5.49 -10.25 -2.08
CA ALA A 39 -4.58 -9.12 -1.99
C ALA A 39 -5.00 -8.04 -2.99
N GLN A 40 -5.12 -6.80 -2.53
CA GLN A 40 -5.55 -5.68 -3.36
C GLN A 40 -4.58 -4.50 -3.26
N VAL A 41 -4.33 -3.86 -4.41
CA VAL A 41 -3.71 -2.54 -4.50
C VAL A 41 -4.72 -1.58 -5.11
N SER A 42 -4.79 -0.38 -4.59
CA SER A 42 -5.61 0.70 -5.13
C SER A 42 -4.87 2.01 -5.00
N TYR A 43 -5.28 3.00 -5.79
CA TYR A 43 -4.52 4.22 -5.99
C TYR A 43 -5.41 5.44 -5.77
N ALA A 44 -4.74 6.53 -5.37
CA ALA A 44 -5.21 7.89 -5.58
C ALA A 44 -4.23 8.53 -6.58
N SER A 45 -4.79 9.16 -7.60
CA SER A 45 -4.07 9.85 -8.66
C SER A 45 -3.40 11.13 -8.14
N ALA A 46 -2.46 11.66 -8.92
CA ALA A 46 -1.83 12.95 -8.60
C ALA A 46 -2.87 14.08 -8.50
N ALA A 47 -3.87 14.10 -9.38
CA ALA A 47 -4.95 15.09 -9.35
C ALA A 47 -5.81 14.98 -8.08
N GLU A 48 -6.14 13.76 -7.66
CA GLU A 48 -6.83 13.55 -6.38
C GLU A 48 -5.97 14.03 -5.21
N ILE A 49 -4.67 13.70 -5.18
CA ILE A 49 -3.75 14.17 -4.13
C ILE A 49 -3.69 15.71 -4.09
N ASP A 50 -3.64 16.38 -5.24
CA ASP A 50 -3.63 17.84 -5.32
C ASP A 50 -4.93 18.46 -4.79
N GLU A 51 -6.06 17.77 -4.97
CA GLU A 51 -7.38 18.24 -4.56
C GLU A 51 -7.63 18.07 -3.04
N ILE A 52 -7.37 16.88 -2.50
CA ILE A 52 -7.75 16.54 -1.11
C ILE A 52 -6.57 16.44 -0.15
N GLY A 53 -5.35 16.58 -0.67
CA GLY A 53 -4.11 16.43 0.10
C GLY A 53 -3.77 14.97 0.43
N LEU A 54 -2.55 14.78 0.92
CA LEU A 54 -1.96 13.45 1.06
C LEU A 54 -2.70 12.53 2.04
N THR A 55 -3.16 13.04 3.19
CA THR A 55 -3.84 12.21 4.20
C THR A 55 -5.17 11.66 3.68
N ALA A 56 -5.97 12.51 3.02
CA ALA A 56 -7.25 12.09 2.45
C ALA A 56 -7.04 11.16 1.25
N ALA A 57 -6.02 11.42 0.41
CA ALA A 57 -5.68 10.54 -0.70
C ALA A 57 -5.18 9.15 -0.26
N LEU A 58 -4.42 9.06 0.85
CA LEU A 58 -4.09 7.78 1.47
C LEU A 58 -5.37 7.05 1.89
N ALA A 59 -6.27 7.74 2.59
CA ALA A 59 -7.56 7.17 3.01
C ALA A 59 -8.39 6.67 1.82
N LEU A 60 -8.47 7.46 0.76
CA LEU A 60 -9.17 7.12 -0.48
C LEU A 60 -8.61 5.84 -1.11
N ALA A 61 -7.30 5.77 -1.33
CA ALA A 61 -6.65 4.59 -1.88
C ALA A 61 -6.84 3.35 -0.99
N GLY A 62 -6.74 3.51 0.34
CA GLY A 62 -6.95 2.43 1.29
C GLY A 62 -8.40 1.93 1.32
N ARG A 63 -9.39 2.84 1.29
CA ARG A 63 -10.81 2.48 1.27
C ARG A 63 -11.22 1.81 -0.05
N ARG A 64 -10.67 2.26 -1.19
CA ARG A 64 -10.81 1.55 -2.48
C ARG A 64 -10.29 0.12 -2.42
N ALA A 65 -9.16 -0.10 -1.75
CA ALA A 65 -8.62 -1.45 -1.56
C ALA A 65 -9.53 -2.29 -0.66
N LEU A 66 -10.01 -1.73 0.45
CA LEU A 66 -10.94 -2.41 1.37
C LEU A 66 -12.26 -2.79 0.69
N ALA A 67 -12.81 -1.95 -0.19
CA ALA A 67 -14.05 -2.22 -0.93
C ALA A 67 -13.97 -3.47 -1.85
N GLN A 68 -12.75 -3.92 -2.17
CA GLN A 68 -12.48 -5.07 -3.04
C GLN A 68 -11.97 -6.29 -2.26
N LEU A 69 -11.74 -6.15 -0.95
CA LEU A 69 -11.30 -7.24 -0.07
C LEU A 69 -12.51 -7.80 0.68
N PRO A 70 -12.44 -9.07 1.16
CA PRO A 70 -13.41 -9.58 2.12
C PRO A 70 -13.46 -8.72 3.39
N GLU A 71 -14.58 -8.77 4.09
CA GLU A 71 -14.71 -8.12 5.40
C GLU A 71 -13.65 -8.63 6.38
N ALA A 72 -13.11 -7.73 7.18
CA ALA A 72 -12.10 -8.01 8.19
C ALA A 72 -12.48 -7.34 9.52
N ASP A 73 -12.14 -7.97 10.65
CA ASP A 73 -12.42 -7.41 11.98
C ASP A 73 -11.46 -6.28 12.36
N VAL A 74 -10.23 -6.30 11.82
CA VAL A 74 -9.16 -5.37 12.17
C VAL A 74 -8.24 -5.09 10.99
N VAL A 75 -7.80 -3.83 10.85
CA VAL A 75 -6.71 -3.43 9.95
C VAL A 75 -5.46 -3.15 10.77
N LEU A 76 -4.36 -3.82 10.43
CA LEU A 76 -3.04 -3.51 10.96
C LEU A 76 -2.37 -2.52 10.00
N LEU A 77 -2.15 -1.29 10.47
CA LEU A 77 -1.70 -0.19 9.63
C LEU A 77 -0.27 0.24 10.00
N ASP A 78 0.61 0.38 9.00
CA ASP A 78 1.96 0.92 9.25
C ASP A 78 1.92 2.43 9.54
N GLY A 79 2.72 2.84 10.53
CA GLY A 79 2.89 4.22 10.93
C GLY A 79 2.26 4.54 12.29
N LYS A 80 2.23 5.84 12.60
CA LYS A 80 1.72 6.38 13.89
C LYS A 80 0.35 7.04 13.78
N HIS A 81 -0.15 7.23 12.55
CA HIS A 81 -1.36 7.97 12.27
C HIS A 81 -2.37 7.04 11.61
N ASN A 82 -3.58 6.99 12.16
CA ASN A 82 -4.70 6.33 11.52
C ASN A 82 -5.25 7.23 10.40
N TRP A 83 -4.64 7.17 9.22
CA TRP A 83 -5.12 7.96 8.08
C TRP A 83 -6.39 7.35 7.46
N LEU A 84 -6.71 6.08 7.71
CA LEU A 84 -7.94 5.43 7.22
C LEU A 84 -9.22 5.98 7.86
N SER A 85 -9.12 6.56 9.06
CA SER A 85 -10.25 7.21 9.75
C SER A 85 -10.53 8.63 9.25
N TYR A 86 -9.93 9.06 8.13
CA TYR A 86 -10.33 10.31 7.51
C TYR A 86 -11.79 10.21 7.06
N GLU A 87 -12.63 11.11 7.56
CA GLU A 87 -14.03 11.20 7.17
C GLU A 87 -14.21 12.25 6.07
N PRO A 88 -14.70 11.83 4.87
CA PRO A 88 -14.96 12.76 3.79
C PRO A 88 -15.96 13.84 4.19
N SER A 89 -15.66 15.09 3.83
CA SER A 89 -16.56 16.22 4.00
C SER A 89 -17.45 16.39 2.78
N LEU A 90 -18.42 17.31 2.83
CA LEU A 90 -19.31 17.56 1.68
C LEU A 90 -18.55 18.00 0.41
N VAL A 91 -17.34 18.56 0.53
CA VAL A 91 -16.59 19.06 -0.64
C VAL A 91 -15.85 17.94 -1.37
N ASP A 92 -15.40 16.91 -0.64
CA ASP A 92 -14.54 15.83 -1.16
C ASP A 92 -15.27 14.48 -1.24
N ALA A 93 -16.48 14.34 -0.66
CA ALA A 93 -17.27 13.12 -0.67
C ALA A 93 -17.48 12.51 -2.07
N HIS A 94 -17.50 13.35 -3.11
CA HIS A 94 -17.66 12.90 -4.49
C HIS A 94 -16.49 12.02 -4.97
N LEU A 95 -15.27 12.22 -4.45
CA LEU A 95 -14.10 11.40 -4.77
C LEU A 95 -14.14 10.03 -4.09
N PHE A 96 -14.88 9.90 -2.98
CA PHE A 96 -15.02 8.66 -2.21
C PHE A 96 -16.17 7.77 -2.68
N ALA A 97 -16.89 8.14 -3.75
CA ALA A 97 -18.04 7.40 -4.23
C ALA A 97 -17.72 5.94 -4.64
N ASP A 98 -16.48 5.67 -5.09
CA ASP A 98 -15.98 4.34 -5.42
C ASP A 98 -15.15 3.69 -4.28
N ALA A 99 -15.16 4.32 -3.11
CA ALA A 99 -14.41 3.93 -1.92
C ALA A 99 -15.33 3.73 -0.71
N ASP A 100 -16.58 3.32 -0.96
CA ASP A 100 -17.58 3.03 0.07
C ASP A 100 -17.26 1.67 0.71
N ALA A 101 -16.36 1.68 1.68
CA ALA A 101 -15.97 0.52 2.47
C ALA A 101 -16.18 0.82 3.96
N VAL A 102 -16.75 -0.15 4.68
CA VAL A 102 -16.76 -0.13 6.14
C VAL A 102 -15.31 -0.30 6.62
N VAL A 103 -14.78 0.72 7.28
CA VAL A 103 -13.44 0.67 7.87
C VAL A 103 -13.54 -0.01 9.25
N PRO A 104 -12.92 -1.18 9.45
CA PRO A 104 -12.96 -1.87 10.74
C PRO A 104 -12.03 -1.21 11.76
N GLU A 105 -11.87 -1.81 12.94
CA GLU A 105 -10.92 -1.31 13.95
C GLU A 105 -9.50 -1.20 13.34
N VAL A 106 -8.88 -0.01 13.43
CA VAL A 106 -7.53 0.21 12.91
C VAL A 106 -6.53 0.24 14.05
N ARG A 107 -5.50 -0.61 13.98
CA ARG A 107 -4.35 -0.62 14.90
C ARG A 107 -3.09 -0.18 14.18
N THR A 108 -2.50 0.91 14.64
CA THR A 108 -1.30 1.50 14.03
C THR A 108 -0.01 0.97 14.65
N PHE A 109 0.98 0.65 13.83
CA PHE A 109 2.28 0.16 14.28
C PHE A 109 3.42 0.94 13.64
N ILE A 110 4.25 1.58 14.46
CA ILE A 110 5.46 2.26 13.97
C ILE A 110 6.45 1.20 13.49
N LYS A 111 6.85 1.28 12.21
CA LYS A 111 7.73 0.31 11.55
C LYS A 111 7.13 -1.10 11.62
N GLY A 112 5.84 -1.20 11.32
CA GLY A 112 5.08 -2.44 11.33
C GLY A 112 5.55 -3.40 10.24
N ASP A 113 5.99 -2.89 9.10
CA ASP A 113 6.55 -3.64 7.98
C ASP A 113 7.78 -4.50 8.34
N GLY A 114 8.57 -4.08 9.32
CA GLY A 114 9.70 -4.87 9.85
C GLY A 114 9.34 -5.84 10.97
N ARG A 115 8.06 -5.92 11.40
CA ARG A 115 7.66 -6.64 12.63
C ARG A 115 6.38 -7.46 12.49
N ILE A 116 5.53 -7.15 11.53
CA ILE A 116 4.19 -7.72 11.35
C ILE A 116 4.10 -8.23 9.92
N VAL A 117 3.91 -9.55 9.78
CA VAL A 117 3.96 -10.25 8.49
C VAL A 117 2.94 -9.73 7.48
N THR A 118 1.72 -9.37 7.90
CA THR A 118 0.67 -8.86 7.00
C THR A 118 0.99 -7.45 6.50
N ILE A 119 1.58 -6.60 7.34
CA ILE A 119 2.08 -5.28 6.94
C ILE A 119 3.25 -5.42 5.98
N ALA A 120 4.19 -6.33 6.27
CA ALA A 120 5.30 -6.63 5.37
C ALA A 120 4.79 -7.08 3.98
N ALA A 121 3.86 -8.05 3.95
CA ALA A 121 3.22 -8.56 2.75
C ALA A 121 2.57 -7.45 1.90
N ALA A 122 1.71 -6.63 2.53
CA ALA A 122 1.06 -5.51 1.86
C ALA A 122 2.08 -4.48 1.34
N SER A 123 3.11 -4.16 2.13
CA SER A 123 4.14 -3.19 1.75
C SER A 123 4.95 -3.63 0.52
N VAL A 124 5.26 -4.92 0.42
CA VAL A 124 6.03 -5.49 -0.69
C VAL A 124 5.22 -5.50 -1.97
N ILE A 125 3.95 -5.91 -1.89
CA ILE A 125 3.01 -5.86 -3.01
C ILE A 125 2.83 -4.42 -3.50
N ALA A 126 2.48 -3.49 -2.60
CA ALA A 126 2.28 -2.08 -2.93
C ALA A 126 3.54 -1.47 -3.57
N LYS A 127 4.74 -1.81 -3.06
CA LYS A 127 6.00 -1.32 -3.60
C LYS A 127 6.27 -1.82 -5.02
N VAL A 128 6.04 -3.09 -5.29
CA VAL A 128 6.27 -3.68 -6.63
C VAL A 128 5.30 -3.08 -7.64
N ASP A 129 4.01 -3.00 -7.31
CA ASP A 129 3.00 -2.47 -8.21
C ASP A 129 3.25 -0.98 -8.50
N ARG A 130 3.59 -0.19 -7.48
CA ARG A 130 3.91 1.23 -7.64
C ARG A 130 5.19 1.43 -8.44
N ASP A 131 6.22 0.61 -8.25
CA ASP A 131 7.45 0.70 -9.04
C ASP A 131 7.22 0.31 -10.51
N ALA A 132 6.33 -0.66 -10.78
CA ALA A 132 5.92 -1.05 -12.12
C ALA A 132 5.15 0.08 -12.83
N LEU A 133 4.19 0.71 -12.15
CA LEU A 133 3.46 1.86 -12.66
C LEU A 133 4.41 3.00 -13.06
N MET A 134 5.41 3.31 -12.23
CA MET A 134 6.38 4.35 -12.57
C MET A 134 7.26 3.99 -13.78
N ILE A 135 7.55 2.70 -14.01
CA ILE A 135 8.28 2.24 -15.21
C ILE A 135 7.40 2.36 -16.45
N GLU A 136 6.13 2.02 -16.34
CA GLU A 136 5.17 2.16 -17.45
C GLU A 136 4.98 3.63 -17.84
N LEU A 137 4.86 4.51 -16.84
CA LEU A 137 4.75 5.95 -17.08
C LEU A 137 6.03 6.56 -17.66
N ASP A 138 7.21 6.03 -17.32
CA ASP A 138 8.48 6.46 -17.92
C ASP A 138 8.51 6.25 -19.44
N ALA A 139 7.88 5.18 -19.94
CA ALA A 139 7.79 4.96 -21.38
C ALA A 139 6.94 6.03 -22.09
N GLN A 140 6.01 6.66 -21.38
CA GLN A 140 5.15 7.73 -21.89
C GLN A 140 5.78 9.12 -21.70
N PHE A 141 6.55 9.30 -20.62
CA PHE A 141 7.16 10.57 -20.23
C PHE A 141 8.65 10.38 -19.85
N PRO A 142 9.51 9.98 -20.81
CA PRO A 142 10.90 9.59 -20.53
C PRO A 142 11.77 10.72 -19.99
N GLU A 143 11.39 11.98 -20.22
CA GLU A 143 12.10 13.16 -19.73
C GLU A 143 12.16 13.25 -18.20
N TYR A 144 11.27 12.55 -17.48
CA TYR A 144 11.25 12.54 -16.03
C TYR A 144 12.11 11.44 -15.40
N GLY A 145 12.58 10.44 -16.16
CA GLY A 145 13.43 9.35 -15.66
C GLY A 145 12.81 8.51 -14.55
N TRP A 146 11.48 8.34 -14.57
CA TRP A 146 10.71 7.59 -13.59
C TRP A 146 11.08 6.10 -13.51
N ALA A 147 11.66 5.52 -14.56
CA ALA A 147 12.22 4.18 -14.49
C ALA A 147 13.35 4.07 -13.45
N GLY A 148 14.12 5.14 -13.20
CA GLY A 148 15.16 5.19 -12.18
C GLY A 148 14.64 5.74 -10.84
N ASN A 149 14.09 6.95 -10.86
CA ASN A 149 13.77 7.69 -9.64
C ASN A 149 12.40 7.36 -9.04
N LYS A 150 11.52 6.65 -9.77
CA LYS A 150 10.17 6.30 -9.34
C LYS A 150 9.36 7.53 -8.88
N GLY A 151 9.51 8.68 -9.52
CA GLY A 151 8.84 9.94 -9.15
C GLY A 151 9.38 10.63 -7.90
N TYR A 152 10.47 10.13 -7.29
CA TYR A 152 11.14 10.86 -6.21
C TYR A 152 12.05 11.94 -6.79
N PRO A 153 12.14 13.13 -6.16
CA PRO A 153 13.14 14.13 -6.54
C PRO A 153 14.53 13.53 -6.31
N SER A 154 15.23 13.24 -7.39
CA SER A 154 16.60 12.72 -7.37
C SER A 154 17.53 13.78 -7.95
N PRO A 155 18.76 13.92 -7.44
CA PRO A 155 19.75 14.79 -8.09
C PRO A 155 19.92 14.36 -9.55
N ALA A 156 19.95 15.35 -10.45
CA ALA A 156 20.24 15.13 -11.87
C ALA A 156 21.66 14.60 -12.08
#